data_AF-A0A8T4JE39-F1
#
_entry.id   AF-A0A8T4JE39-F1
#
_cell.length_a   1.000
_cell.length_b   1.000
_cell.length_c   1.000
_cell.angle_alpha   90.00
_cell.angle_beta   90.00
_cell.angle_gamma   90.00
#
_symmetry.space_group_name_H-M   'P 1'
#
loop_
_entity.id
_entity.type
_entity.pdbx_description
1 polymer ?
#
loop_
_entity_poly.entity_id
_entity_poly.type
_entity_poly.pdbx_seq_one_letter_code
_entity_poly.pdbx_strand_id
1 'polypeptide(L)'
;SSYLSEEEKVECVWMYVEKISDCEIIDNRAHFQKEYESCLSQGAINEGKATVCMDLSDKERQNNCVTQVALKHDNPDACERLDFPLAAKEDCFVAYALAKNDAKVCKRLVDLDTRKECEEATA
;
A
#
# COMPACT_ATOMS: atom_id res chain seq x y z
N SER A 1 -14.46 12.18 4.01
CA SER A 1 -15.10 10.92 3.61
C SER A 1 -14.08 10.17 2.77
N SER A 2 -13.46 9.10 3.28
CA SER A 2 -12.27 8.47 2.69
C SER A 2 -12.49 6.97 2.44
N TYR A 3 -13.52 6.66 1.67
CA TYR A 3 -13.72 5.33 1.09
C TYR A 3 -13.75 5.50 -0.42
N LEU A 4 -13.05 4.61 -1.15
CA LEU A 4 -13.27 4.42 -2.59
C LEU A 4 -14.78 4.30 -2.82
N SER A 5 -15.30 5.06 -3.79
CA SER A 5 -16.69 4.90 -4.20
C SER A 5 -16.91 3.47 -4.72
N GLU A 6 -18.13 2.96 -4.59
CA GLU A 6 -18.47 1.63 -5.13
C GLU A 6 -18.19 1.57 -6.65
N GLU A 7 -18.26 2.69 -7.36
CA GLU A 7 -17.93 2.81 -8.79
C GLU A 7 -16.43 2.60 -9.10
N GLU A 8 -15.53 3.12 -8.26
CA GLU A 8 -14.07 2.93 -8.44
C GLU A 8 -13.63 1.50 -8.12
N LYS A 9 -14.31 0.80 -7.20
CA LYS A 9 -14.10 -0.64 -6.96
C LYS A 9 -14.57 -1.48 -8.14
N VAL A 10 -15.57 -1.00 -8.86
CA VAL A 10 -16.24 -1.69 -9.96
C VAL A 10 -15.38 -1.74 -11.21
N GLU A 11 -14.59 -0.71 -11.57
CA GLU A 11 -13.73 -0.75 -12.76
C GLU A 11 -12.61 -1.81 -12.69
N CYS A 12 -11.96 -1.94 -11.52
CA CYS A 12 -10.94 -2.96 -11.31
C CYS A 12 -11.52 -4.39 -11.29
N VAL A 13 -12.77 -4.54 -10.84
CA VAL A 13 -13.54 -5.78 -10.96
C VAL A 13 -13.98 -6.03 -12.40
N TRP A 14 -14.40 -5.02 -13.18
CA TRP A 14 -14.80 -5.18 -14.58
C TRP A 14 -13.67 -5.64 -15.49
N MET A 15 -12.44 -5.12 -15.32
CA MET A 15 -11.26 -5.64 -16.03
C MET A 15 -11.03 -7.13 -15.77
N TYR A 16 -11.48 -7.64 -14.63
CA TYR A 16 -11.38 -9.04 -14.25
C TYR A 16 -12.58 -9.88 -14.70
N VAL A 17 -13.80 -9.31 -14.65
CA VAL A 17 -15.06 -9.92 -15.12
C VAL A 17 -15.04 -10.13 -16.64
N GLU A 18 -14.44 -9.25 -17.43
CA GLU A 18 -14.28 -9.50 -18.88
C GLU A 18 -13.40 -10.72 -19.18
N LYS A 19 -12.54 -11.11 -18.24
CA LYS A 19 -11.65 -12.29 -18.35
C LYS A 19 -12.30 -13.58 -17.83
N ILE A 20 -13.41 -13.46 -17.09
CA ILE A 20 -14.19 -14.55 -16.51
C ILE A 20 -15.64 -14.35 -16.94
N SER A 21 -15.94 -14.67 -18.20
CA SER A 21 -17.27 -14.54 -18.81
C SER A 21 -18.36 -15.47 -18.25
N ASP A 22 -18.40 -15.75 -16.94
CA ASP A 22 -19.47 -16.53 -16.29
C ASP A 22 -19.54 -16.25 -14.77
N CYS A 23 -20.05 -15.08 -14.38
CA CYS A 23 -20.33 -14.76 -12.97
C CYS A 23 -21.70 -15.29 -12.51
N GLU A 24 -21.84 -16.62 -12.44
CA GLU A 24 -22.77 -17.30 -11.52
C GLU A 24 -22.04 -17.78 -10.24
N ILE A 25 -21.08 -17.00 -9.72
CA ILE A 25 -20.34 -17.37 -8.50
C ILE A 25 -20.44 -16.25 -7.47
N ILE A 26 -21.66 -16.04 -6.98
CA ILE A 26 -21.93 -15.30 -5.74
C ILE A 26 -22.02 -16.32 -4.59
N ASP A 27 -20.98 -17.12 -4.33
CA ASP A 27 -20.75 -17.74 -3.00
C ASP A 27 -19.38 -18.42 -2.83
N ASN A 28 -18.30 -17.89 -3.40
CA ASN A 28 -16.95 -18.47 -3.20
C ASN A 28 -15.87 -17.40 -3.03
N ARG A 29 -16.07 -16.48 -2.07
CA ARG A 29 -15.06 -15.45 -1.69
C ARG A 29 -13.68 -16.05 -1.38
N ALA A 30 -13.63 -17.27 -0.85
CA ALA A 30 -12.37 -17.95 -0.56
C ALA A 30 -11.54 -18.27 -1.83
N HIS A 31 -12.18 -18.52 -2.97
CA HIS A 31 -11.50 -18.92 -4.20
C HIS A 31 -10.86 -17.73 -4.94
N PHE A 32 -11.37 -16.52 -4.74
CA PHE A 32 -10.92 -15.31 -5.45
C PHE A 32 -10.29 -14.25 -4.53
N GLN A 33 -10.04 -14.60 -3.26
CA GLN A 33 -9.51 -13.66 -2.27
C GLN A 33 -8.18 -13.04 -2.73
N LYS A 34 -7.31 -13.85 -3.36
CA LYS A 34 -5.98 -13.39 -3.78
C LYS A 34 -6.07 -12.36 -4.90
N GLU A 35 -6.94 -12.59 -5.88
CA GLU A 35 -7.13 -11.73 -7.04
C GLU A 35 -7.89 -10.46 -6.68
N TYR A 36 -8.89 -10.56 -5.82
CA TYR A 36 -9.57 -9.41 -5.24
C TYR A 36 -8.59 -8.50 -4.50
N GLU A 37 -7.74 -9.05 -3.63
CA GLU A 37 -6.71 -8.28 -2.94
C GLU A 37 -5.66 -7.68 -3.88
N SER A 38 -5.30 -8.41 -4.94
CA SER A 38 -4.40 -7.86 -5.96
C SER A 38 -5.02 -6.64 -6.65
N CYS A 39 -6.32 -6.71 -6.92
CA CYS A 39 -7.09 -5.60 -7.49
C CYS A 39 -7.14 -4.40 -6.53
N LEU A 40 -7.48 -4.62 -5.26
CA LEU A 40 -7.46 -3.57 -4.23
C LEU A 40 -6.09 -2.89 -4.13
N SER A 41 -5.01 -3.68 -4.05
CA SER A 41 -3.65 -3.18 -3.96
C SER A 41 -3.28 -2.33 -5.18
N GLN A 42 -3.57 -2.82 -6.39
CA GLN A 42 -3.24 -2.11 -7.61
C GLN A 42 -4.06 -0.82 -7.77
N GLY A 43 -5.34 -0.84 -7.42
CA GLY A 43 -6.20 0.35 -7.41
C GLY A 43 -5.68 1.39 -6.43
N ALA A 44 -5.36 0.98 -5.19
CA ALA A 44 -4.77 1.85 -4.19
C ALA A 44 -3.48 2.52 -4.68
N ILE A 45 -2.57 1.73 -5.26
CA ILE A 45 -1.30 2.19 -5.83
C ILE A 45 -1.53 3.14 -7.01
N ASN A 46 -2.52 2.90 -7.88
CA ASN A 46 -2.77 3.77 -9.02
C ASN A 46 -3.39 5.10 -8.61
N GLU A 47 -4.28 5.10 -7.63
CA GLU A 47 -5.02 6.29 -7.20
C GLU A 47 -4.37 7.03 -6.02
N GLY A 48 -3.34 6.46 -5.41
CA GLY A 48 -2.66 7.06 -4.25
C GLY A 48 -3.44 6.92 -2.94
N LYS A 49 -4.41 6.01 -2.88
CA LYS A 49 -5.33 5.84 -1.75
C LYS A 49 -4.83 4.78 -0.77
N ALA A 50 -3.84 5.12 0.06
CA ALA A 50 -3.23 4.18 1.02
C ALA A 50 -4.22 3.54 2.01
N THR A 51 -5.36 4.17 2.31
CA THR A 51 -6.38 3.58 3.20
C THR A 51 -6.96 2.29 2.66
N VAL A 52 -7.01 2.11 1.34
CA VAL A 52 -7.51 0.90 0.67
C VAL A 52 -6.59 -0.28 0.91
N CYS A 53 -5.28 -0.05 1.04
CA CYS A 53 -4.32 -1.08 1.38
C CYS A 53 -4.63 -1.75 2.73
N MET A 54 -5.35 -1.07 3.63
CA MET A 54 -5.68 -1.61 4.96
C MET A 54 -6.78 -2.69 4.91
N ASP A 55 -7.48 -2.83 3.78
CA ASP A 55 -8.51 -3.85 3.57
C ASP A 55 -7.91 -5.20 3.13
N LEU A 56 -6.60 -5.28 2.87
CA LEU A 56 -5.92 -6.54 2.54
C LEU A 56 -5.82 -7.42 3.79
N SER A 57 -6.03 -8.74 3.66
CA SER A 57 -6.02 -9.63 4.83
C SER A 57 -4.63 -9.87 5.42
N ASP A 58 -3.60 -9.82 4.59
CA ASP A 58 -2.22 -10.11 4.96
C ASP A 58 -1.41 -8.82 5.24
N LYS A 59 -0.72 -8.78 6.39
CA LYS A 59 0.00 -7.58 6.85
C LYS A 59 1.21 -7.22 5.98
N GLU A 60 1.89 -8.22 5.42
CA GLU A 60 3.00 -7.98 4.50
C GLU A 60 2.49 -7.33 3.21
N ARG A 61 1.35 -7.80 2.68
CA ARG A 61 0.64 -7.18 1.57
C ARG A 61 0.17 -5.76 1.88
N GLN A 62 -0.35 -5.50 3.09
CA GLN A 62 -0.69 -4.13 3.53
C GLN A 62 0.54 -3.22 3.45
N ASN A 63 1.66 -3.63 4.06
CA ASN A 63 2.90 -2.87 4.08
C ASN A 63 3.41 -2.56 2.66
N ASN A 64 3.50 -3.60 1.83
CA ASN A 64 3.95 -3.46 0.44
C ASN A 64 3.04 -2.51 -0.36
N CYS A 65 1.73 -2.63 -0.22
CA CYS A 65 0.77 -1.74 -0.88
C CYS A 65 0.96 -0.28 -0.45
N VAL A 66 1.04 -0.01 0.85
CA VAL A 66 1.23 1.36 1.38
C VAL A 66 2.56 1.95 0.94
N THR A 67 3.65 1.16 0.99
CA THR A 67 4.98 1.60 0.55
C THR A 67 4.99 1.96 -0.94
N GLN A 68 4.35 1.15 -1.78
CA GLN A 68 4.22 1.44 -3.21
C GLN A 68 3.38 2.69 -3.47
N VAL A 69 2.32 2.92 -2.71
CA VAL A 69 1.55 4.18 -2.76
C VAL A 69 2.46 5.36 -2.42
N ALA A 70 3.20 5.29 -1.31
CA ALA A 70 4.11 6.35 -0.88
C ALA A 70 5.14 6.69 -1.97
N LEU A 71 5.79 5.67 -2.53
CA LEU A 71 6.81 5.83 -3.56
C LEU A 71 6.26 6.40 -4.87
N LYS A 72 5.16 5.82 -5.38
CA LYS A 72 4.59 6.18 -6.68
C LYS A 72 3.99 7.58 -6.68
N HIS A 73 3.39 8.00 -5.57
CA HIS A 73 2.71 9.30 -5.43
C HIS A 73 3.53 10.35 -4.68
N ASP A 74 4.80 10.07 -4.39
CA ASP A 74 5.69 11.01 -3.69
C ASP A 74 5.10 11.50 -2.35
N ASN A 75 4.46 10.58 -1.63
CA ASN A 75 3.69 10.88 -0.43
C ASN A 75 4.19 10.03 0.75
N PRO A 76 5.21 10.49 1.48
CA PRO A 76 5.74 9.74 2.61
C PRO A 76 4.72 9.62 3.76
N ASP A 77 3.73 10.53 3.85
CA ASP A 77 2.69 10.46 4.87
C ASP A 77 1.78 9.23 4.73
N ALA A 78 1.78 8.56 3.57
CA ALA A 78 1.11 7.28 3.42
C ALA A 78 1.63 6.23 4.42
N CYS A 79 2.93 6.24 4.75
CA CYS A 79 3.53 5.31 5.70
C CYS A 79 2.96 5.46 7.13
N GLU A 80 2.38 6.62 7.48
CA GLU A 80 1.71 6.82 8.78
C GLU A 80 0.50 5.91 9.00
N ARG A 81 0.00 5.26 7.94
CA ARG A 81 -1.12 4.30 8.04
C ARG A 81 -0.69 2.95 8.62
N LEU A 82 0.60 2.68 8.72
CA LEU A 82 1.14 1.45 9.28
C LEU A 82 1.32 1.60 10.79
N ASP A 83 0.31 1.24 11.58
CA ASP A 83 0.36 1.42 13.04
C ASP A 83 1.06 0.26 13.78
N PHE A 84 0.99 -0.96 13.23
CA PHE A 84 1.61 -2.13 13.84
C PHE A 84 1.93 -3.22 12.80
N PRO A 85 3.12 -3.84 12.85
CA PRO A 85 4.23 -3.54 13.76
C PRO A 85 4.93 -2.20 13.42
N LEU A 86 5.54 -1.54 14.41
CA LEU A 86 6.30 -0.29 14.20
C LEU A 86 7.39 -0.45 13.12
N ALA A 87 8.03 -1.61 13.07
CA ALA A 87 9.03 -1.93 12.05
C ALA A 87 8.50 -1.73 10.62
N ALA A 88 7.24 -2.10 10.33
CA ALA A 88 6.66 -1.93 8.99
C ALA A 88 6.57 -0.44 8.59
N LYS A 89 6.26 0.44 9.55
CA LYS A 89 6.22 1.88 9.34
C LYS A 89 7.61 2.45 9.08
N GLU A 90 8.59 2.03 9.86
CA GLU A 90 9.98 2.47 9.70
C GLU A 90 10.56 1.98 8.38
N ASP A 91 10.32 0.71 8.01
CA ASP A 91 10.71 0.15 6.72
C ASP A 91 10.13 0.95 5.55
N CYS A 92 8.86 1.34 5.64
CA CYS A 92 8.20 2.20 4.63
C CYS A 92 8.90 3.56 4.49
N PHE A 93 9.22 4.22 5.61
CA PHE A 93 9.94 5.51 5.59
C PHE A 93 11.36 5.38 5.05
N VAL A 94 12.11 4.34 5.46
CA VAL A 94 13.46 4.07 4.96
C VAL A 94 13.41 3.81 3.46
N ALA A 95 12.51 2.94 2.99
CA ALA A 95 12.34 2.64 1.57
C ALA A 95 12.04 3.91 0.75
N TYR A 96 11.16 4.78 1.26
CA TYR A 96 10.88 6.07 0.64
C TYR A 96 12.12 6.97 0.58
N ALA A 97 12.77 7.18 1.74
CA ALA A 97 13.91 8.08 1.85
C ALA A 97 15.04 7.68 0.90
N LEU A 98 15.36 6.37 0.84
CA LEU A 98 16.38 5.84 -0.06
C LEU A 98 15.98 5.99 -1.53
N ALA A 99 14.76 5.61 -1.90
CA ALA A 99 14.31 5.67 -3.29
C ALA A 99 14.21 7.10 -3.84
N LYS A 100 13.93 8.07 -2.97
CA LYS A 100 13.78 9.50 -3.32
C LYS A 100 15.01 10.34 -2.99
N ASN A 101 16.03 9.73 -2.37
CA ASN A 101 17.18 10.42 -1.82
C ASN A 101 16.79 11.62 -0.93
N ASP A 102 15.79 11.44 -0.05
CA ASP A 102 15.25 12.47 0.83
C ASP A 102 15.56 12.20 2.29
N ALA A 103 16.74 12.66 2.73
CA ALA A 103 17.20 12.55 4.11
C ALA A 103 16.26 13.19 5.14
N LYS A 104 15.36 14.10 4.74
CA LYS A 104 14.42 14.71 5.70
C LYS A 104 13.40 13.70 6.20
N VAL A 105 13.06 12.69 5.40
CA VAL A 105 12.12 11.64 5.78
C VAL A 105 12.69 10.74 6.87
N CYS A 106 14.01 10.52 6.89
CA CYS A 106 14.68 9.74 7.94
C CYS A 106 14.41 10.32 9.34
N LYS A 107 14.18 11.63 9.48
CA LYS A 107 13.86 12.27 10.77
C LYS A 107 12.56 11.79 11.42
N ARG A 108 11.72 11.09 10.67
CA ARG A 108 10.45 10.50 11.14
C ARG A 108 10.65 9.13 11.80
N LEU A 109 11.83 8.54 11.64
CA LEU A 109 12.20 7.27 12.26
C LEU A 109 12.39 7.48 13.76
N VAL A 110 11.84 6.54 14.54
CA VAL A 110 11.88 6.55 16.00
C VAL A 110 13.16 5.87 16.48
N ASP A 111 13.54 4.76 15.85
CA ASP A 111 14.80 4.09 16.11
C ASP A 111 15.99 4.95 15.68
N LEU A 112 16.87 5.26 16.63
CA LEU A 112 17.95 6.24 16.44
C LEU A 112 19.05 5.70 15.54
N ASP A 113 19.33 4.39 15.62
CA ASP A 113 20.37 3.75 14.83
C ASP A 113 19.91 3.65 13.37
N THR A 114 18.69 3.16 13.13
CA THR A 114 18.06 3.13 11.80
C THR A 114 17.94 4.52 11.19
N ARG A 115 17.59 5.54 11.99
CA ARG A 115 17.58 6.94 11.52
C ARG A 115 18.93 7.38 11.02
N LYS A 116 19.98 7.15 11.80
CA LYS A 116 21.34 7.56 11.46
C LYS A 116 21.81 6.86 10.18
N GLU A 117 21.57 5.55 10.05
CA GLU A 117 21.89 4.78 8.84
C GLU A 117 21.14 5.31 7.61
N CYS A 118 19.85 5.63 7.75
CA CYS A 118 19.04 6.25 6.70
C CYS A 118 19.60 7.61 6.27
N GLU A 119 19.95 8.49 7.23
CA GLU A 119 20.52 9.81 6.96
C GLU A 119 21.88 9.71 6.25
N GLU A 120 22.74 8.77 6.64
CA GLU A 120 24.04 8.53 6.00
C GLU A 120 23.90 7.98 4.57
N ALA A 121 22.91 7.12 4.32
CA ALA A 121 22.66 6.52 3.01
C ALA A 121 21.99 7.48 2.00
N THR A 122 21.44 8.60 2.48
CA THR A 122 20.70 9.60 1.66
C THR A 122 21.41 10.97 1.57
N ALA A 123 22.63 11.06 2.09
CA ALA A 123 23.48 12.26 2.06
C ALA A 123 24.28 12.38 0.75
#